data_AF-R9KS89-F1
#
_entry.id   AF-R9KS89-F1
#
_cell.length_a   1.000
_cell.length_b   1.000
_cell.length_c   1.000
_cell.angle_alpha   90.00
_cell.angle_beta   90.00
_cell.angle_gamma   90.00
#
_symmetry.space_group_name_H-M   'P 1'
#
loop_
_entity.id
_entity.type
_entity.pdbx_description
1 polymer ?
#
loop_
_entity_poly.entity_id
_entity_poly.type
_entity_poly.pdbx_seq_one_letter_code
_entity_poly.pdbx_strand_id
1 'polypeptide(L)'
;MKIRKLFQRAAALALAAVTALSAVPATTAFAAGDIGTISFTHTYDGAGNAIRYNSSANIGGHTAGGTGEYKYRMYVDGETAFCLQPGVPLKTGNTLAKASSNTWNALSADQKKAVGLALLYGYQGNSGNLSGSDDEKWLATQTLVWEFVTGCRQAASPYSQTSTTVYSLHFGSNYANSGARAAYDQIVSFMTRHSTIPSFMSAGKKDITKELAYKDGKYSLTLTDSNGVLSEYSFTSSDSNVKVSKSGNEKSWR
;
A
#
# COMPACT_ATOMS: atom_id res chain seq x y z
N MET A 1 -25.82 65.62 -28.87
CA MET A 1 -24.78 65.65 -27.81
C MET A 1 -25.12 64.88 -26.52
N LYS A 2 -26.38 64.47 -26.26
CA LYS A 2 -26.77 63.77 -25.01
C LYS A 2 -26.52 62.25 -25.00
N ILE A 3 -26.57 61.57 -26.15
CA ILE A 3 -26.40 60.10 -26.26
C ILE A 3 -24.96 59.65 -25.99
N ARG A 4 -23.95 60.42 -26.46
CA ARG A 4 -22.53 60.14 -26.17
C ARG A 4 -22.21 60.22 -24.67
N LYS A 5 -22.85 61.13 -23.93
CA LYS A 5 -22.67 61.26 -22.47
C LYS A 5 -23.33 60.11 -21.69
N LEU A 6 -24.44 59.56 -22.18
CA LEU A 6 -25.04 58.35 -21.59
C LEU A 6 -24.14 57.12 -21.80
N PHE A 7 -23.58 56.96 -23.01
CA PHE A 7 -22.69 55.83 -23.32
C PHE A 7 -21.39 55.87 -22.51
N GLN A 8 -20.82 57.05 -22.31
CA GLN A 8 -19.65 57.23 -21.43
C GLN A 8 -19.95 56.91 -19.96
N ARG A 9 -21.16 57.24 -19.48
CA ARG A 9 -21.59 56.92 -18.10
C ARG A 9 -21.86 55.43 -17.92
N ALA A 10 -22.41 54.76 -18.93
CA ALA A 10 -22.62 53.31 -18.93
C ALA A 10 -21.28 52.54 -18.98
N ALA A 11 -20.33 52.99 -19.81
CA ALA A 11 -18.99 52.41 -19.87
C ALA A 11 -18.21 52.61 -18.56
N ALA A 12 -18.34 53.77 -17.93
CA ALA A 12 -17.74 54.04 -16.62
C ALA A 12 -18.33 53.17 -15.50
N LEU A 13 -19.65 52.95 -15.51
CA LEU A 13 -20.32 52.05 -14.57
C LEU A 13 -19.93 50.58 -14.79
N ALA A 14 -19.77 50.14 -16.04
CA ALA A 14 -19.30 48.80 -16.37
C ALA A 14 -17.85 48.58 -15.91
N LEU A 15 -16.95 49.55 -16.10
CA LEU A 15 -15.58 49.46 -15.59
C LEU A 15 -15.54 49.46 -14.04
N ALA A 16 -16.38 50.27 -13.38
CA ALA A 16 -16.46 50.31 -11.92
C ALA A 16 -16.98 48.99 -11.33
N ALA A 17 -17.93 48.33 -11.99
CA ALA A 17 -18.42 47.01 -11.59
C ALA A 17 -17.36 45.91 -11.78
N VAL A 18 -16.53 46.00 -12.83
CA VAL A 18 -15.39 45.09 -13.04
C VAL A 18 -14.31 45.29 -11.97
N THR A 19 -14.06 46.52 -11.53
CA THR A 19 -13.13 46.79 -10.41
C THR A 19 -13.67 46.37 -9.04
N ALA A 20 -15.00 46.37 -8.84
CA ALA A 20 -15.61 45.89 -7.60
C ALA A 20 -15.65 44.35 -7.53
N LEU A 21 -15.80 43.66 -8.67
CA LEU A 21 -15.70 42.19 -8.73
C LEU A 21 -14.25 41.69 -8.60
N SER A 22 -13.24 42.52 -8.88
CA SER A 22 -11.83 42.21 -8.58
C SER A 22 -11.45 42.41 -7.09
N ALA A 23 -12.39 42.90 -6.27
CA ALA A 23 -12.23 43.03 -4.82
C ALA A 23 -13.01 41.96 -4.03
N VAL A 24 -13.48 40.89 -4.70
CA VAL A 24 -13.62 39.61 -3.99
C VAL A 24 -12.22 39.28 -3.49
N PRO A 25 -12.02 38.96 -2.19
CA PRO A 25 -10.70 38.52 -1.75
C PRO A 25 -10.27 37.44 -2.72
N ALA A 26 -9.18 37.68 -3.43
CA ALA A 26 -8.51 36.64 -4.18
C ALA A 26 -8.42 35.51 -3.17
N THR A 27 -9.19 34.44 -3.39
CA THR A 27 -8.98 33.19 -2.68
C THR A 27 -7.49 33.02 -2.80
N THR A 28 -6.80 33.10 -1.66
CA THR A 28 -5.36 32.96 -1.60
C THR A 28 -5.08 31.75 -2.46
N ALA A 29 -4.55 31.99 -3.66
CA ALA A 29 -3.98 30.94 -4.46
C ALA A 29 -2.77 30.58 -3.62
N PHE A 30 -3.00 29.66 -2.68
CA PHE A 30 -1.93 28.93 -2.06
C PHE A 30 -1.08 28.50 -3.24
N ALA A 31 0.19 28.91 -3.23
CA ALA A 31 1.17 28.31 -4.10
C ALA A 31 0.87 26.82 -4.08
N ALA A 32 0.71 26.22 -5.26
CA ALA A 32 0.37 24.81 -5.44
C ALA A 32 1.48 23.94 -4.85
N GLY A 33 1.58 23.90 -3.52
CA GLY A 33 2.03 22.73 -2.82
C GLY A 33 1.00 21.68 -3.17
N ASP A 34 1.46 20.57 -3.71
CA ASP A 34 0.60 19.48 -4.14
C ASP A 34 -0.43 19.14 -3.06
N ILE A 35 -1.67 19.61 -3.21
CA ILE A 35 -2.78 19.34 -2.32
C ILE A 35 -3.63 18.28 -2.99
N GLY A 36 -3.84 17.15 -2.31
CA GLY A 36 -4.71 16.08 -2.77
C GLY A 36 -6.09 16.15 -2.13
N THR A 37 -7.13 15.89 -2.91
CA THR A 37 -8.52 15.86 -2.47
C THR A 37 -8.95 14.44 -2.16
N ILE A 38 -9.50 14.24 -0.96
CA ILE A 38 -9.93 12.94 -0.47
C ILE A 38 -11.34 12.61 -0.99
N SER A 39 -11.54 11.37 -1.40
CA SER A 39 -12.86 10.78 -1.57
C SER A 39 -12.93 9.38 -0.94
N PHE A 40 -14.15 8.92 -0.67
CA PHE A 40 -14.42 7.61 -0.10
C PHE A 40 -15.48 6.87 -0.90
N THR A 41 -15.30 5.55 -1.04
CA THR A 41 -16.33 4.64 -1.56
C THR A 41 -16.60 3.51 -0.57
N HIS A 42 -17.80 2.93 -0.64
CA HIS A 42 -18.07 1.68 0.08
C HIS A 42 -17.13 0.58 -0.41
N THR A 43 -16.81 -0.35 0.49
CA THR A 43 -16.05 -1.56 0.17
C THR A 43 -16.93 -2.79 0.17
N TYR A 44 -16.70 -3.71 -0.77
CA TYR A 44 -17.49 -4.94 -0.93
C TYR A 44 -16.63 -6.20 -0.97
N ASP A 45 -17.11 -7.28 -0.36
CA ASP A 45 -16.49 -8.60 -0.45
C ASP A 45 -16.69 -9.25 -1.83
N GLY A 46 -16.06 -10.40 -2.06
CA GLY A 46 -16.21 -11.14 -3.33
C GLY A 46 -17.63 -11.61 -3.65
N ALA A 47 -18.54 -11.59 -2.68
CA ALA A 47 -19.96 -11.92 -2.86
C ALA A 47 -20.85 -10.67 -3.02
N GLY A 48 -20.27 -9.46 -2.99
CA GLY A 48 -21.00 -8.20 -3.11
C GLY A 48 -21.60 -7.69 -1.80
N ASN A 49 -21.26 -8.28 -0.64
CA ASN A 49 -21.72 -7.76 0.65
C ASN A 49 -20.84 -6.57 1.07
N ALA A 50 -21.46 -5.56 1.68
CA ALA A 50 -20.71 -4.45 2.23
C ALA A 50 -19.82 -4.91 3.39
N ILE A 51 -18.54 -4.60 3.32
CA ILE A 51 -17.56 -4.91 4.37
C ILE A 51 -17.80 -3.97 5.57
N ARG A 52 -17.75 -4.53 6.77
CA ARG A 52 -18.02 -3.82 8.03
C ARG A 52 -16.89 -4.01 9.03
N TYR A 53 -16.75 -3.05 9.93
CA TYR A 53 -15.90 -3.19 11.09
C TYR A 53 -16.47 -4.22 12.06
N ASN A 54 -15.58 -5.04 12.59
CA ASN A 54 -15.87 -6.07 13.59
C ASN A 54 -15.95 -5.51 15.00
N SER A 55 -15.21 -4.44 15.30
CA SER A 55 -15.17 -3.82 16.62
C SER A 55 -14.76 -2.35 16.55
N SER A 56 -14.58 -1.74 17.72
CA SER A 56 -14.00 -0.41 17.89
C SER A 56 -12.79 -0.46 18.83
N ALA A 57 -11.87 0.50 18.69
CA ALA A 57 -10.72 0.64 19.58
C ALA A 57 -10.36 2.12 19.75
N ASN A 58 -9.88 2.49 20.94
CA ASN A 58 -9.24 3.78 21.15
C ASN A 58 -7.74 3.67 20.80
N ILE A 59 -7.30 4.41 19.78
CA ILE A 59 -5.93 4.40 19.27
C ILE A 59 -5.46 5.85 19.19
N GLY A 60 -4.43 6.20 19.97
CA GLY A 60 -3.88 7.56 19.97
C GLY A 60 -4.89 8.64 20.38
N GLY A 61 -5.84 8.31 21.26
CA GLY A 61 -6.89 9.23 21.70
C GLY A 61 -8.11 9.31 20.77
N HIS A 62 -8.11 8.58 19.66
CA HIS A 62 -9.19 8.55 18.68
C HIS A 62 -9.93 7.21 18.68
N THR A 63 -11.24 7.23 18.46
CA THR A 63 -12.02 5.99 18.29
C THR A 63 -11.96 5.56 16.83
N ALA A 64 -11.32 4.41 16.57
CA ALA A 64 -11.29 3.77 15.27
C ALA A 64 -12.34 2.64 15.20
N GLY A 65 -12.96 2.48 14.03
CA GLY A 65 -13.94 1.42 13.78
C GLY A 65 -15.35 1.75 14.24
N GLY A 66 -16.07 0.74 14.71
CA GLY A 66 -17.51 0.80 14.99
C GLY A 66 -18.16 -0.54 14.65
N THR A 67 -18.54 -1.37 15.62
CA THR A 67 -19.13 -2.69 15.31
C THR A 67 -20.34 -2.53 14.37
N GLY A 68 -20.22 -3.08 13.15
CA GLY A 68 -21.26 -2.99 12.13
C GLY A 68 -21.23 -1.75 11.26
N GLU A 69 -20.38 -0.78 11.57
CA GLU A 69 -20.17 0.38 10.70
C GLU A 69 -19.50 -0.04 9.40
N TYR A 70 -19.88 0.62 8.31
CA TYR A 70 -19.34 0.33 6.99
C TYR A 70 -17.86 0.71 6.91
N LYS A 71 -17.07 -0.15 6.27
CA LYS A 71 -15.72 0.21 5.85
C LYS A 71 -15.80 0.99 4.54
N TYR A 72 -14.97 2.03 4.46
CA TYR A 72 -14.82 2.84 3.27
C TYR A 72 -13.38 2.81 2.81
N ARG A 73 -13.21 2.77 1.50
CA ARG A 73 -11.90 2.88 0.85
C ARG A 73 -11.59 4.35 0.57
N MET A 74 -10.38 4.74 0.91
CA MET A 74 -9.89 6.11 0.72
C MET A 74 -9.23 6.25 -0.65
N TYR A 75 -9.49 7.37 -1.30
CA TYR A 75 -8.78 7.81 -2.49
C TYR A 75 -8.26 9.23 -2.29
N VAL A 76 -7.16 9.57 -2.97
CA VAL A 76 -6.63 10.93 -3.06
C VAL A 76 -6.46 11.24 -4.54
N ASP A 77 -7.17 12.26 -5.03
CA ASP A 77 -7.21 12.63 -6.46
C ASP A 77 -7.59 11.47 -7.39
N GLY A 78 -8.42 10.54 -6.91
CA GLY A 78 -8.86 9.34 -7.64
C GLY A 78 -7.90 8.14 -7.54
N GLU A 79 -6.71 8.32 -6.97
CA GLU A 79 -5.77 7.22 -6.74
C GLU A 79 -6.06 6.54 -5.39
N THR A 80 -5.79 5.24 -5.31
CA THR A 80 -6.01 4.47 -4.08
C THR A 80 -5.05 4.92 -2.98
N ALA A 81 -5.60 5.25 -1.83
CA ALA A 81 -4.85 5.71 -0.67
C ALA A 81 -5.02 4.80 0.54
N PHE A 82 -4.07 4.93 1.48
CA PHE A 82 -4.07 4.23 2.76
C PHE A 82 -3.96 5.23 3.90
N CYS A 83 -4.83 5.07 4.89
CA CYS A 83 -4.84 5.87 6.09
C CYS A 83 -3.67 5.48 7.01
N LEU A 84 -2.94 6.46 7.53
CA LEU A 84 -1.86 6.26 8.51
C LEU A 84 -2.28 6.55 9.96
N GLN A 85 -3.43 7.18 10.17
CA GLN A 85 -3.92 7.59 11.49
C GLN A 85 -5.30 6.98 11.77
N PRO A 86 -5.36 5.80 12.42
CA PRO A 86 -6.63 5.19 12.79
C PRO A 86 -7.49 6.12 13.64
N GLY A 87 -8.76 6.26 13.32
CA GLY A 87 -9.74 7.00 14.11
C GLY A 87 -9.73 8.53 13.93
N VAL A 88 -8.77 9.10 13.20
CA VAL A 88 -8.81 10.54 12.85
C VAL A 88 -9.84 10.73 11.74
N PRO A 89 -10.89 11.54 11.96
CA PRO A 89 -11.98 11.66 10.99
C PRO A 89 -11.52 12.42 9.75
N LEU A 90 -11.76 11.80 8.59
CA LEU A 90 -11.66 12.43 7.28
C LEU A 90 -12.98 12.22 6.55
N LYS A 91 -13.35 13.18 5.70
CA LYS A 91 -14.55 13.13 4.86
C LYS A 91 -14.21 13.46 3.41
N THR A 92 -15.03 12.99 2.48
CA THR A 92 -14.94 13.38 1.07
C THR A 92 -14.92 14.91 0.95
N GLY A 93 -14.01 15.41 0.12
CA GLY A 93 -13.76 16.84 -0.06
C GLY A 93 -12.75 17.44 0.92
N ASN A 94 -12.27 16.70 1.92
CA ASN A 94 -11.09 17.11 2.68
C ASN A 94 -9.85 17.12 1.79
N THR A 95 -8.91 17.99 2.13
CA THR A 95 -7.64 18.14 1.42
C THR A 95 -6.46 17.85 2.34
N LEU A 96 -5.41 17.25 1.79
CA LEU A 96 -4.15 17.02 2.48
C LEU A 96 -2.99 17.50 1.61
N ALA A 97 -2.03 18.19 2.21
CA ALA A 97 -0.79 18.51 1.53
C ALA A 97 0.06 17.23 1.38
N LYS A 98 0.66 17.02 0.21
CA LYS A 98 1.59 15.91 -0.02
C LYS A 98 2.83 16.05 0.87
N ALA A 99 3.40 14.91 1.25
CA ALA A 99 4.62 14.80 2.06
C ALA A 99 4.61 15.53 3.42
N SER A 100 3.44 15.93 3.94
CA SER A 100 3.32 16.68 5.19
C SER A 100 2.76 15.86 6.36
N SER A 101 2.82 14.52 6.28
CA SER A 101 2.25 13.66 7.32
C SER A 101 3.17 13.59 8.55
N ASN A 102 2.77 14.25 9.64
CA ASN A 102 3.47 14.17 10.92
C ASN A 102 3.54 12.73 11.43
N THR A 103 2.47 11.94 11.23
CA THR A 103 2.46 10.52 11.60
C THR A 103 3.50 9.73 10.84
N TRP A 104 3.57 9.87 9.51
CA TRP A 104 4.62 9.24 8.73
C TRP A 104 6.01 9.65 9.20
N ASN A 105 6.22 10.95 9.41
CA ASN A 105 7.52 11.49 9.80
C ASN A 105 7.99 10.95 11.15
N ALA A 106 7.07 10.74 12.09
CA ALA A 106 7.34 10.21 13.43
C ALA A 106 7.64 8.69 13.45
N LEU A 107 7.33 7.94 12.40
CA LEU A 107 7.65 6.51 12.34
C LEU A 107 9.16 6.27 12.30
N SER A 108 9.60 5.20 12.98
CA SER A 108 10.97 4.73 12.88
C SER A 108 11.30 4.27 11.45
N ALA A 109 12.59 4.17 11.13
CA ALA A 109 13.04 3.66 9.83
C ALA A 109 12.50 2.23 9.58
N ASP A 110 12.48 1.39 10.61
CA ASP A 110 11.96 0.03 10.51
C ASP A 110 10.44 0.02 10.28
N GLN A 111 9.68 0.89 10.95
CA GLN A 111 8.24 1.00 10.72
C GLN A 111 7.94 1.47 9.30
N LYS A 112 8.67 2.49 8.80
CA LYS A 112 8.54 2.94 7.40
C LYS A 112 8.84 1.82 6.42
N LYS A 113 9.90 1.04 6.67
CA LYS A 113 10.25 -0.14 5.88
C LYS A 113 9.14 -1.19 5.93
N ALA A 114 8.61 -1.51 7.10
CA ALA A 114 7.55 -2.51 7.26
C ALA A 114 6.24 -2.07 6.56
N VAL A 115 5.86 -0.80 6.66
CA VAL A 115 4.74 -0.23 5.90
C VAL A 115 4.99 -0.35 4.39
N GLY A 116 6.21 -0.02 3.93
CA GLY A 116 6.59 -0.18 2.53
C GLY A 116 6.48 -1.64 2.05
N LEU A 117 6.90 -2.60 2.86
CA LEU A 117 6.76 -4.03 2.55
C LEU A 117 5.30 -4.48 2.53
N ALA A 118 4.47 -3.97 3.45
CA ALA A 118 3.02 -4.24 3.44
C ALA A 118 2.37 -3.73 2.14
N LEU A 119 2.77 -2.56 1.65
CA LEU A 119 2.29 -2.02 0.38
C LEU A 119 2.82 -2.80 -0.83
N LEU A 120 4.09 -3.18 -0.81
CA LEU A 120 4.76 -3.95 -1.87
C LEU A 120 4.13 -5.33 -2.05
N TYR A 121 4.01 -6.10 -0.96
CA TYR A 121 3.41 -7.43 -1.00
C TYR A 121 1.89 -7.43 -0.92
N GLY A 122 1.32 -6.28 -0.59
CA GLY A 122 -0.11 -6.01 -0.58
C GLY A 122 -0.63 -5.43 -1.88
N TYR A 123 -1.58 -4.51 -1.74
CA TYR A 123 -2.38 -3.98 -2.83
C TYR A 123 -1.57 -3.29 -3.93
N GLN A 124 -0.56 -2.48 -3.56
CA GLN A 124 0.14 -1.62 -4.53
C GLN A 124 1.09 -2.41 -5.44
N GLY A 125 1.82 -3.38 -4.89
CA GLY A 125 2.84 -4.11 -5.65
C GLY A 125 2.45 -5.53 -6.08
N ASN A 126 1.44 -6.15 -5.46
CA ASN A 126 1.18 -7.58 -5.62
C ASN A 126 -0.30 -7.96 -5.66
N SER A 127 -1.21 -7.00 -5.86
CA SER A 127 -2.66 -7.24 -5.91
C SER A 127 -3.09 -8.34 -6.89
N GLY A 128 -2.40 -8.47 -8.02
CA GLY A 128 -2.67 -9.50 -9.04
C GLY A 128 -2.45 -10.94 -8.54
N ASN A 129 -1.64 -11.14 -7.50
CA ASN A 129 -1.34 -12.46 -6.94
C ASN A 129 -2.05 -12.73 -5.60
N LEU A 130 -2.78 -11.75 -5.06
CA LEU A 130 -3.58 -11.93 -3.86
C LEU A 130 -4.95 -12.53 -4.19
N SER A 131 -5.48 -13.31 -3.26
CA SER A 131 -6.86 -13.78 -3.27
C SER A 131 -7.84 -12.67 -2.88
N GLY A 132 -9.15 -12.92 -3.06
CA GLY A 132 -10.22 -11.99 -2.70
C GLY A 132 -10.55 -10.94 -3.77
N SER A 133 -11.56 -10.12 -3.47
CA SER A 133 -11.94 -8.95 -4.27
C SER A 133 -10.90 -7.83 -4.18
N ASP A 134 -11.03 -6.82 -5.04
CA ASP A 134 -10.16 -5.64 -5.02
C ASP A 134 -10.21 -4.91 -3.66
N ASP A 135 -11.40 -4.72 -3.10
CA ASP A 135 -11.59 -4.07 -1.80
C ASP A 135 -11.11 -4.93 -0.63
N GLU A 136 -11.20 -6.26 -0.74
CA GLU A 136 -10.67 -7.19 0.26
C GLU A 136 -9.14 -7.11 0.35
N LYS A 137 -8.46 -7.04 -0.79
CA LYS A 137 -7.01 -6.84 -0.87
C LYS A 137 -6.59 -5.48 -0.31
N TRP A 138 -7.37 -4.45 -0.59
CA TRP A 138 -7.16 -3.12 -0.03
C TRP A 138 -7.30 -3.14 1.49
N LEU A 139 -8.37 -3.75 2.02
CA LEU A 139 -8.59 -3.84 3.47
C LEU A 139 -7.48 -4.64 4.17
N ALA A 140 -7.06 -5.76 3.57
CA ALA A 140 -5.94 -6.55 4.07
C ALA A 140 -4.68 -5.70 4.24
N THR A 141 -4.34 -4.94 3.20
CA THR A 141 -3.17 -4.05 3.18
C THR A 141 -3.31 -2.91 4.20
N GLN A 142 -4.48 -2.26 4.24
CA GLN A 142 -4.79 -1.20 5.21
C GLN A 142 -4.67 -1.69 6.67
N THR A 143 -5.06 -2.93 6.94
CA THR A 143 -4.93 -3.52 8.28
C THR A 143 -3.47 -3.59 8.70
N LEU A 144 -2.58 -4.08 7.83
CA LEU A 144 -1.15 -4.16 8.11
C LEU A 144 -0.52 -2.78 8.26
N VAL A 145 -0.88 -1.83 7.41
CA VAL A 145 -0.44 -0.43 7.55
C VAL A 145 -0.77 0.08 8.96
N TRP A 146 -2.02 -0.12 9.41
CA TRP A 146 -2.42 0.28 10.75
C TRP A 146 -1.67 -0.48 11.85
N GLU A 147 -1.45 -1.78 11.71
CA GLU A 147 -0.69 -2.54 12.71
C GLU A 147 0.75 -2.03 12.88
N PHE A 148 1.43 -1.64 11.79
CA PHE A 148 2.79 -1.12 11.88
C PHE A 148 2.87 0.31 12.43
N VAL A 149 1.96 1.20 12.00
CA VAL A 149 1.96 2.60 12.49
C VAL A 149 1.56 2.70 13.96
N THR A 150 0.73 1.77 14.47
CA THR A 150 0.33 1.74 15.88
C THR A 150 1.23 0.87 16.76
N GLY A 151 2.17 0.12 16.17
CA GLY A 151 3.01 -0.83 16.91
C GLY A 151 2.27 -2.10 17.38
N CYS A 152 1.09 -2.41 16.83
CA CYS A 152 0.40 -3.68 17.04
C CYS A 152 1.08 -4.87 16.33
N ARG A 153 2.12 -4.59 15.52
CA ARG A 153 2.99 -5.59 14.90
C ARG A 153 4.44 -5.12 14.93
N GLN A 154 5.37 -6.05 15.16
CA GLN A 154 6.80 -5.78 15.13
C GLN A 154 7.23 -5.32 13.73
N ALA A 155 8.04 -4.27 13.65
CA ALA A 155 8.54 -3.74 12.38
C ALA A 155 9.74 -4.52 11.82
N ALA A 156 10.28 -5.48 12.57
CA ALA A 156 11.35 -6.37 12.14
C ALA A 156 10.81 -7.78 11.88
N SER A 157 11.44 -8.52 10.97
CA SER A 157 11.14 -9.94 10.71
C SER A 157 11.24 -10.76 12.01
N PRO A 158 10.31 -11.67 12.31
CA PRO A 158 9.27 -12.23 11.43
C PRO A 158 7.98 -11.41 11.33
N TYR A 159 8.01 -10.15 11.79
CA TYR A 159 6.87 -9.23 11.82
C TYR A 159 5.75 -9.74 12.71
N SER A 160 6.05 -10.33 13.87
CA SER A 160 5.04 -10.91 14.75
C SER A 160 4.01 -9.87 15.21
N GLN A 161 2.74 -10.27 15.23
CA GLN A 161 1.68 -9.46 15.83
C GLN A 161 1.88 -9.40 17.35
N THR A 162 1.93 -8.18 17.89
CA THR A 162 2.11 -7.93 19.33
C THR A 162 0.79 -7.62 20.02
N SER A 163 -0.21 -7.16 19.26
CA SER A 163 -1.55 -6.87 19.74
C SER A 163 -2.59 -7.13 18.65
N THR A 164 -3.74 -7.65 19.06
CA THR A 164 -4.88 -7.88 18.18
C THR A 164 -5.78 -6.65 18.03
N THR A 165 -5.45 -5.50 18.64
CA THR A 165 -6.32 -4.31 18.65
C THR A 165 -6.75 -3.92 17.23
N VAL A 166 -5.80 -3.71 16.31
CA VAL A 166 -6.11 -3.34 14.92
C VAL A 166 -6.69 -4.52 14.14
N TYR A 167 -6.15 -5.72 14.32
CA TYR A 167 -6.65 -6.93 13.67
C TYR A 167 -8.13 -7.17 13.95
N SER A 168 -8.55 -7.02 15.20
CA SER A 168 -9.92 -7.29 15.63
C SER A 168 -10.91 -6.26 15.09
N LEU A 169 -10.47 -5.04 14.76
CA LEU A 169 -11.31 -4.04 14.08
C LEU A 169 -11.82 -4.56 12.74
N HIS A 170 -11.02 -5.36 12.04
CA HIS A 170 -11.36 -5.86 10.70
C HIS A 170 -11.71 -7.34 10.68
N PHE A 171 -11.15 -8.17 11.55
CA PHE A 171 -11.21 -9.64 11.48
C PHE A 171 -11.67 -10.32 12.80
N GLY A 172 -12.52 -9.63 13.57
CA GLY A 172 -13.23 -10.22 14.71
C GLY A 172 -14.33 -11.22 14.29
N SER A 173 -15.23 -11.55 15.21
CA SER A 173 -16.26 -12.61 15.02
C SER A 173 -17.64 -12.11 14.57
N ASN A 174 -17.87 -10.80 14.47
CA ASN A 174 -19.16 -10.22 14.11
C ASN A 174 -19.41 -10.23 12.59
N TYR A 175 -18.35 -10.08 11.79
CA TYR A 175 -18.40 -10.07 10.33
C TYR A 175 -17.23 -10.89 9.79
N ALA A 176 -17.50 -11.82 8.87
CA ALA A 176 -16.50 -12.78 8.42
C ALA A 176 -15.26 -12.12 7.79
N ASN A 177 -15.49 -11.14 6.89
CA ASN A 177 -14.45 -10.45 6.12
C ASN A 177 -13.37 -11.43 5.60
N SER A 178 -13.80 -12.62 5.16
CA SER A 178 -12.93 -13.80 5.06
C SER A 178 -11.96 -13.72 3.89
N GLY A 179 -12.35 -13.13 2.75
CA GLY A 179 -11.42 -12.92 1.64
C GLY A 179 -10.37 -11.86 1.99
N ALA A 180 -10.75 -10.80 2.70
CA ALA A 180 -9.79 -9.81 3.22
C ALA A 180 -8.82 -10.43 4.24
N ARG A 181 -9.31 -11.32 5.11
CA ARG A 181 -8.47 -12.06 6.06
C ARG A 181 -7.51 -13.01 5.35
N ALA A 182 -7.97 -13.74 4.33
CA ALA A 182 -7.11 -14.61 3.53
C ALA A 182 -6.01 -13.84 2.81
N ALA A 183 -6.35 -12.70 2.18
CA ALA A 183 -5.37 -11.81 1.57
C ALA A 183 -4.38 -11.26 2.61
N TYR A 184 -4.82 -10.92 3.81
CA TYR A 184 -3.96 -10.48 4.91
C TYR A 184 -2.93 -11.56 5.29
N ASP A 185 -3.37 -12.80 5.45
CA ASP A 185 -2.47 -13.93 5.78
C ASP A 185 -1.44 -14.18 4.65
N GLN A 186 -1.84 -14.02 3.38
CA GLN A 186 -0.93 -14.08 2.23
C GLN A 186 0.14 -12.98 2.29
N ILE A 187 -0.25 -11.73 2.57
CA ILE A 187 0.69 -10.61 2.66
C ILE A 187 1.69 -10.84 3.79
N VAL A 188 1.23 -11.25 4.99
CA VAL A 188 2.12 -11.57 6.11
C VAL A 188 3.12 -12.66 5.71
N SER A 189 2.65 -13.73 5.05
CA SER A 189 3.54 -14.81 4.56
C SER A 189 4.60 -14.30 3.59
N PHE A 190 4.24 -13.44 2.64
CA PHE A 190 5.20 -12.84 1.71
C PHE A 190 6.20 -11.93 2.43
N MET A 191 5.73 -11.11 3.38
CA MET A 191 6.60 -10.24 4.17
C MET A 191 7.62 -11.02 4.99
N THR A 192 7.21 -12.09 5.68
CA THR A 192 8.11 -12.93 6.48
C THR A 192 9.20 -13.58 5.63
N ARG A 193 8.91 -13.85 4.35
CA ARG A 193 9.84 -14.49 3.39
C ARG A 193 10.62 -13.48 2.54
N HIS A 194 10.48 -12.18 2.80
CA HIS A 194 11.12 -11.10 2.02
C HIS A 194 12.64 -11.28 1.86
N SER A 195 13.32 -11.73 2.92
CA SER A 195 14.78 -11.92 2.92
C SER A 195 15.22 -13.36 2.66
N THR A 196 14.29 -14.27 2.36
CA THR A 196 14.60 -15.68 2.16
C THR A 196 15.06 -15.91 0.72
N ILE A 197 16.33 -16.23 0.53
CA ILE A 197 16.91 -16.63 -0.78
C ILE A 197 17.12 -18.15 -0.82
N PRO A 198 17.25 -18.76 -2.02
CA PRO A 198 17.60 -20.17 -2.14
C PRO A 198 18.88 -20.48 -1.36
N SER A 199 18.92 -21.61 -0.66
CA SER A 199 19.98 -21.89 0.33
C SER A 199 21.40 -21.98 -0.24
N PHE A 200 21.52 -22.22 -1.55
CA PHE A 200 22.81 -22.23 -2.25
C PHE A 200 23.26 -20.84 -2.73
N MET A 201 22.42 -19.80 -2.58
CA MET A 201 22.75 -18.41 -2.88
C MET A 201 23.27 -17.70 -1.62
N SER A 202 24.04 -16.63 -1.82
CA SER A 202 24.46 -15.72 -0.76
C SER A 202 24.13 -14.29 -1.14
N ALA A 203 23.90 -13.44 -0.13
CA ALA A 203 23.79 -12.00 -0.32
C ALA A 203 25.14 -11.33 -0.65
N GLY A 204 26.26 -12.03 -0.39
CA GLY A 204 27.61 -11.56 -0.66
C GLY A 204 28.09 -11.94 -2.08
N LYS A 205 28.54 -10.94 -2.87
CA LYS A 205 29.07 -11.16 -4.24
C LYS A 205 30.23 -12.14 -4.33
N LYS A 206 30.98 -12.37 -3.25
CA LYS A 206 32.21 -13.18 -3.24
C LYS A 206 32.02 -14.61 -2.72
N ASP A 207 30.82 -14.96 -2.24
CA ASP A 207 30.61 -16.20 -1.46
C ASP A 207 29.95 -17.34 -2.25
N ILE A 208 29.85 -17.21 -3.58
CA ILE A 208 28.92 -18.04 -4.37
C ILE A 208 29.54 -18.70 -5.60
N THR A 209 30.87 -18.82 -5.68
CA THR A 209 31.49 -19.63 -6.73
C THR A 209 31.15 -21.10 -6.49
N LYS A 210 30.45 -21.70 -7.45
CA LYS A 210 30.18 -23.14 -7.50
C LYS A 210 30.80 -23.69 -8.78
N GLU A 211 31.55 -24.77 -8.65
CA GLU A 211 32.22 -25.40 -9.79
C GLU A 211 31.32 -26.47 -10.41
N LEU A 212 31.32 -26.53 -11.75
CA LEU A 212 30.63 -27.60 -12.47
C LEU A 212 31.52 -28.85 -12.45
N ALA A 213 30.92 -29.99 -12.16
CA ALA A 213 31.61 -31.28 -12.22
C ALA A 213 31.59 -31.83 -13.65
N TYR A 214 32.72 -32.32 -14.14
CA TYR A 214 32.81 -32.98 -15.45
C TYR A 214 32.52 -34.48 -15.31
N LYS A 215 31.54 -34.98 -16.07
CA LYS A 215 31.20 -36.40 -16.13
C LYS A 215 30.60 -36.74 -17.50
N ASP A 216 30.98 -37.88 -18.07
CA ASP A 216 30.41 -38.42 -19.32
C ASP A 216 30.39 -37.41 -20.49
N GLY A 217 31.49 -36.66 -20.66
CA GLY A 217 31.63 -35.70 -21.75
C GLY A 217 31.00 -34.32 -21.49
N LYS A 218 30.41 -34.08 -20.30
CA LYS A 218 29.64 -32.87 -20.00
C LYS A 218 29.98 -32.29 -18.63
N TYR A 219 29.98 -30.96 -18.53
CA TYR A 219 29.99 -30.26 -17.25
C TYR A 219 28.58 -30.16 -16.70
N SER A 220 28.38 -30.44 -15.41
CA SER A 220 27.07 -30.27 -14.78
C SER A 220 27.17 -29.90 -13.31
N LEU A 221 26.17 -29.18 -12.82
CA LEU A 221 25.99 -28.86 -11.40
C LEU A 221 24.51 -28.98 -11.08
N THR A 222 24.18 -29.66 -9.98
CA THR A 222 22.83 -29.65 -9.41
C THR A 222 22.90 -29.08 -7.99
N LEU A 223 22.09 -28.06 -7.74
CA LEU A 223 21.97 -27.41 -6.44
C LEU A 223 20.54 -27.62 -5.92
N THR A 224 20.44 -27.98 -4.65
CA THR A 224 19.17 -28.18 -3.96
C THR A 224 18.90 -27.01 -3.04
N ASP A 225 17.73 -26.39 -3.17
CA ASP A 225 17.28 -25.35 -2.25
C ASP A 225 16.57 -25.95 -1.04
N SER A 226 17.21 -25.87 0.13
CA SER A 226 16.63 -26.30 1.40
C SER A 226 15.69 -25.26 2.02
N ASN A 227 15.69 -24.01 1.54
CA ASN A 227 14.78 -22.96 1.99
C ASN A 227 13.42 -23.01 1.27
N GLY A 228 13.31 -23.79 0.19
CA GLY A 228 12.04 -24.06 -0.50
C GLY A 228 11.43 -22.87 -1.23
N VAL A 229 12.25 -21.87 -1.60
CA VAL A 229 11.81 -20.65 -2.30
C VAL A 229 12.20 -20.66 -3.78
N LEU A 230 12.86 -21.70 -4.29
CA LEU A 230 13.31 -21.80 -5.67
C LEU A 230 12.22 -21.55 -6.73
N SER A 231 10.96 -21.86 -6.42
CA SER A 231 9.80 -21.58 -7.29
C SER A 231 9.63 -20.09 -7.59
N GLU A 232 9.99 -19.23 -6.63
CA GLU A 232 9.83 -17.76 -6.67
C GLU A 232 10.99 -17.05 -7.39
N TYR A 233 12.03 -17.79 -7.77
CA TYR A 233 13.21 -17.25 -8.46
C TYR A 233 13.26 -17.68 -9.93
N SER A 234 13.70 -16.73 -10.75
CA SER A 234 14.10 -16.94 -12.15
C SER A 234 15.62 -16.94 -12.25
N PHE A 235 16.15 -17.83 -13.09
CA PHE A 235 17.59 -18.00 -13.28
C PHE A 235 17.91 -17.96 -14.76
N THR A 236 18.96 -17.22 -15.12
CA THR A 236 19.48 -17.10 -16.47
C THR A 236 20.98 -17.34 -16.46
N SER A 237 21.51 -17.79 -17.60
CA SER A 237 22.95 -17.85 -17.85
C SER A 237 23.33 -16.74 -18.83
N SER A 238 24.47 -16.08 -18.59
CA SER A 238 25.06 -15.18 -19.60
C SER A 238 25.79 -15.94 -20.70
N ASP A 239 26.19 -17.18 -20.45
CA ASP A 239 26.74 -18.09 -21.47
C ASP A 239 25.59 -18.91 -22.09
N SER A 240 25.37 -18.70 -23.38
CA SER A 240 24.33 -19.39 -24.17
C SER A 240 24.53 -20.90 -24.28
N ASN A 241 25.75 -21.39 -24.05
CA ASN A 241 26.04 -22.82 -24.09
C ASN A 241 25.59 -23.55 -22.82
N VAL A 242 25.37 -22.79 -21.73
CA VAL A 242 24.96 -23.36 -20.45
C VAL A 242 23.43 -23.37 -20.38
N LYS A 243 22.87 -24.57 -20.31
CA LYS A 243 21.44 -24.81 -20.17
C LYS A 243 21.07 -24.88 -18.71
N VAL A 244 20.01 -24.16 -18.37
CA VAL A 244 19.54 -24.03 -17.00
C VAL A 244 18.14 -24.63 -16.87
N SER A 245 17.96 -25.64 -16.01
CA SER A 245 16.66 -26.27 -15.75
C SER A 245 16.28 -26.16 -14.27
N LYS A 246 14.97 -26.16 -13.97
CA LYS A 246 14.41 -26.19 -12.62
C LYS A 246 13.43 -27.35 -12.52
N SER A 247 13.53 -28.15 -11.46
CA SER A 247 12.62 -29.26 -11.16
C SER A 247 12.37 -29.31 -9.65
N GLY A 248 11.17 -28.95 -9.20
CA GLY A 248 10.90 -28.79 -7.77
C GLY A 248 11.87 -27.79 -7.11
N ASN A 249 12.55 -28.25 -6.06
CA ASN A 249 13.59 -27.50 -5.34
C ASN A 249 15.01 -27.77 -5.86
N GLU A 250 15.15 -28.45 -6.99
CA GLU A 250 16.44 -28.69 -7.64
C GLU A 250 16.64 -27.76 -8.82
N LYS A 251 17.88 -27.27 -8.92
CA LYS A 251 18.36 -26.44 -10.01
C LYS A 251 19.55 -27.11 -10.66
N SER A 252 19.49 -27.34 -11.98
CA SER A 252 20.59 -27.95 -12.73
C SER A 252 21.14 -27.02 -13.81
N TRP A 253 22.46 -27.07 -13.98
CA TRP A 253 23.23 -26.41 -15.04
C TRP A 253 23.95 -27.49 -15.84
N ARG A 254 23.88 -27.45 -17.16
CA ARG A 254 24.47 -28.42 -18.09
C ARG A 254 24.99 -27.76 -19.35
#